data_AF-A0A5C7RIH5-F1
#
_entry.id   AF-A0A5C7RIH5-F1
#
_cell.length_a   1.000
_cell.length_b   1.000
_cell.length_c   1.000
_cell.angle_alpha   90.00
_cell.angle_beta   90.00
_cell.angle_gamma   90.00
#
_symmetry.space_group_name_H-M   'P 1'
#
loop_
_entity.id
_entity.type
_entity.pdbx_description
1 polymer ?
#
loop_
_entity_poly.entity_id
_entity_poly.type
_entity_poly.pdbx_seq_one_letter_code
_entity_poly.pdbx_strand_id
1 'polypeptide(L)' 'MRTTLTIDDEFANNLMQITGEKTYAAAIRRALEDYIKQARKEKLLALRGKVQVEDNWQALRQLDTQS' A
#
# COMPACT_ATOMS: atom_id res chain seq x y z
N MET A 1 16.65 -5.56 11.48
CA MET A 1 17.73 -4.57 11.36
C MET A 1 17.35 -3.33 12.17
N ARG A 2 18.29 -2.76 12.92
CA ARG A 2 18.10 -1.49 13.64
C ARG A 2 18.76 -0.38 12.83
N THR A 3 18.02 0.70 12.58
CA THR A 3 18.48 1.85 11.81
C THR A 3 18.22 3.10 12.63
N THR A 4 19.17 4.03 12.65
CA THR A 4 19.00 5.34 13.30
C THR A 4 18.50 6.34 12.26
N LEU A 5 17.41 7.04 12.58
CA LEU A 5 16.81 8.06 11.74
C LEU A 5 16.60 9.32 12.59
N THR A 6 16.98 10.48 12.07
CA THR A 6 16.69 11.78 12.70
C THR A 6 15.40 12.32 12.11
N ILE A 7 14.46 12.66 12.99
CA ILE A 7 13.17 13.26 12.67
C ILE A 7 12.83 14.25 13.77
N ASP A 8 11.97 15.21 13.44
CA ASP A 8 11.46 16.19 14.40
C ASP A 8 10.57 15.50 15.45
N ASP A 9 10.74 15.87 16.72
CA ASP A 9 10.00 15.28 17.84
C ASP A 9 8.51 15.62 17.78
N GLU A 10 8.14 16.82 17.31
CA GLU A 10 6.74 17.21 17.15
C GLU A 10 6.09 16.35 16.06
N PHE A 11 6.81 16.07 14.97
CA PHE A 11 6.33 15.19 13.91
C PHE A 11 6.15 13.75 14.42
N ALA A 12 7.12 13.23 15.18
CA ALA A 12 7.06 11.87 15.72
C ALA A 12 5.92 11.70 16.74
N ASN A 13 5.68 12.72 17.58
CA ASN A 13 4.57 12.74 18.52
C ASN A 13 3.21 12.81 17.82
N ASN A 14 3.06 13.70 16.83
CA ASN A 14 1.85 13.78 16.03
C ASN A 14 1.57 12.44 15.33
N LEU A 15 2.60 11.80 14.77
CA LEU A 15 2.48 10.49 14.14
C LEU A 15 1.96 9.44 15.13
N MET A 16 2.51 9.39 16.34
CA MET A 16 2.04 8.46 17.39
C MET A 16 0.57 8.73 17.79
N GLN A 17 0.17 9.99 17.91
CA GLN A 17 -1.23 10.35 18.23
C GLN A 17 -2.19 9.92 17.13
N ILE A 18 -1.83 10.13 15.87
CA ILE A 18 -2.65 9.75 14.71
C ILE A 18 -2.72 8.22 14.57
N THR A 19 -1.61 7.51 14.75
CA THR A 19 -1.57 6.05 14.58
C THR A 19 -2.06 5.30 15.83
N GLY A 20 -2.14 5.96 16.99
CA GLY A 20 -2.47 5.34 18.29
C GLY A 20 -1.40 4.39 18.82
N GLU A 21 -0.18 4.50 18.31
CA GLU A 21 0.92 3.56 18.62
C GLU A 21 1.69 4.02 19.86
N LYS A 22 2.25 3.06 20.62
CA LYS A 22 2.96 3.34 21.89
C LYS A 22 4.42 3.76 21.72
N THR A 23 5.00 3.59 20.53
CA THR A 23 6.41 3.91 20.28
C THR A 23 6.58 4.56 18.92
N TYR A 24 7.55 5.45 18.78
CA TYR A 24 7.89 6.09 17.49
C TYR A 24 8.20 5.04 16.41
N ALA A 25 8.93 3.98 16.75
CA ALA A 25 9.28 2.93 15.80
C ALA A 25 8.05 2.18 15.27
N ALA A 26 7.05 1.93 16.12
CA ALA A 26 5.80 1.29 15.69
C ALA A 26 4.96 2.23 14.81
N ALA A 27 4.85 3.50 15.20
CA ALA A 27 4.14 4.53 14.43
C ALA A 27 4.76 4.70 13.02
N ILE A 28 6.08 4.82 12.94
CA ILE A 28 6.82 4.95 11.68
C ILE A 28 6.66 3.69 10.82
N ARG A 29 6.78 2.50 11.42
CA ARG A 29 6.59 1.24 10.68
C ARG A 29 5.20 1.18 10.05
N ARG A 30 4.16 1.51 10.81
CA ARG A 30 2.79 1.49 10.33
C ARG A 30 2.57 2.50 9.21
N ALA A 31 3.06 3.72 9.38
CA ALA A 31 2.98 4.76 8.36
C ALA A 31 3.66 4.35 7.05
N LEU A 32 4.85 3.73 7.13
CA LEU A 32 5.56 3.22 5.96
C LEU A 32 4.83 2.06 5.27
N GLU A 33 4.27 1.13 6.04
CA GLU A 33 3.48 0.03 5.48
C GLU A 33 2.25 0.54 4.72
N ASP A 34 1.54 1.52 5.28
CA ASP A 34 0.37 2.11 4.65
C ASP A 34 0.74 2.93 3.41
N TYR A 35 1.84 3.69 3.48
CA TYR A 35 2.38 4.40 2.32
C TYR A 35 2.76 3.45 1.17
N ILE A 36 3.47 2.35 1.46
CA ILE A 36 3.86 1.37 0.44
C ILE A 36 2.63 0.72 -0.19
N LYS A 37 1.61 0.37 0.61
CA LYS A 37 0.34 -0.17 0.09
C LYS A 37 -0.34 0.82 -0.83
N GLN A 38 -0.41 2.08 -0.43
CA GLN A 38 -1.04 3.14 -1.22
C GLN A 38 -0.27 3.40 -2.53
N ALA A 39 1.05 3.54 -2.47
CA ALA A 39 1.90 3.73 -3.64
C ALA A 39 1.80 2.56 -4.65
N ARG A 40 1.64 1.32 -4.17
CA ARG A 40 1.39 0.16 -5.04
C ARG A 40 0.03 0.24 -5.73
N LYS A 41 -1.01 0.65 -5.01
CA LYS A 41 -2.35 0.86 -5.60
C LYS A 41 -2.32 1.96 -6.65
N GLU A 42 -1.67 3.09 -6.36
CA GLU A 42 -1.51 4.20 -7.30
C GLU A 42 -0.75 3.78 -8.54
N LYS A 43 0.33 3.00 -8.40
CA LYS A 43 1.06 2.44 -9.55
C LYS A 43 0.17 1.52 -10.40
N LEU A 44 -0.66 0.69 -9.77
CA LEU A 44 -1.61 -0.17 -10.49
C LEU A 44 -2.68 0.66 -11.21
N LEU A 45 -3.20 1.71 -10.56
CA LEU A 45 -4.15 2.64 -11.17
C LEU A 45 -3.52 3.42 -12.33
N ALA A 46 -2.24 3.81 -12.22
CA ALA A 46 -1.51 4.47 -13.31
C ALA A 46 -1.27 3.57 -14.52
N LEU A 47 -1.38 2.24 -14.36
CA LEU A 47 -1.36 1.26 -15.44
C LEU A 47 -2.75 1.06 -16.07
N ARG A 48 -3.85 1.51 -15.44
CA ARG A 48 -5.18 1.52 -16.09
C ARG A 48 -5.12 2.37 -17.35
N GLY A 49 -5.56 1.79 -18.46
CA GLY A 49 -5.54 2.44 -19.78
C GLY A 49 -4.23 2.29 -20.57
N LYS A 50 -3.15 1.79 -19.94
CA LYS A 50 -1.90 1.43 -20.64
C LYS A 50 -1.77 -0.06 -20.93
N VAL A 51 -2.47 -0.88 -20.16
CA VAL A 51 -2.51 -2.33 -20.37
C VAL A 51 -3.70 -2.65 -21.28
N GLN A 52 -3.43 -3.15 -22.49
CA GLN A 52 -4.46 -3.82 -23.28
C GLN A 52 -4.81 -5.13 -22.56
N VAL A 53 -5.95 -5.14 -21.89
CA VAL A 53 -6.56 -6.38 -21.43
C VAL A 53 -7.32 -6.94 -22.62
N GLU A 54 -6.93 -8.12 -23.10
CA GLU A 54 -7.69 -8.82 -24.14
C GLU A 54 -9.13 -9.04 -23.66
N ASP A 55 -10.11 -8.68 -24.47
CA ASP A 55 -11.54 -8.70 -24.11
C ASP A 55 -12.13 -10.13 -24.21
N ASN A 56 -11.37 -11.14 -23.77
CA ASN A 56 -11.71 -12.56 -23.87
C ASN A 56 -12.42 -13.10 -22.62
N TRP A 57 -12.92 -12.21 -21.75
CA TRP A 57 -13.50 -12.58 -20.46
C TRP A 57 -14.71 -13.53 -20.58
N GLN A 58 -15.45 -13.47 -21.69
CA GLN A 58 -16.58 -14.36 -21.95
C GLN A 58 -16.13 -15.81 -22.20
N ALA A 59 -15.03 -15.99 -22.93
CA ALA A 59 -14.44 -17.31 -23.18
C ALA A 59 -13.85 -17.90 -21.89
N LEU A 60 -13.16 -17.07 -21.09
CA LEU A 60 -12.63 -17.48 -19.78
C LEU A 60 -13.76 -17.90 -18.82
N ARG A 61 -14.89 -17.18 -18.80
CA ARG A 61 -16.05 -17.52 -17.96
C ARG A 61 -16.71 -18.84 -18.36
N GLN A 62 -16.77 -19.15 -19.65
CA GLN A 62 -17.33 -20.41 -20.14
C GLN A 62 -16.47 -21.61 -19.72
N LEU A 63 -15.14 -21.46 -19.70
CA LEU A 63 -14.21 -22.50 -19.24
C LEU A 63 -14.37 -22.82 -17.74
N ASP A 64 -14.56 -21.80 -16.89
CA ASP A 64 -14.77 -22.00 -15.45
C ASP A 64 -16.11 -22.71 -15.12
N THR A 65 -17.13 -22.55 -15.97
CA THR A 65 -18.46 -23.13 -15.72
C THR A 65 -18.58 -24.58 -16.22
N GLN A 66 -17.57 -25.08 -16.94
CA GLN A 66 -17.51 -26.44 -17.47
C GLN A 66 -16.65 -27.41 -16.63
N SER A 67 -16.11 -26.95 -15.49
CA SER A 67 -15.39 -27.77 -14.50
C SER A 67 -16.30 -28.14 -13.32
#